data_AF-A0A7X0MUB7-F1
#
_entry.id   AF-A0A7X0MUB7-F1
#
_cell.length_a   1.000
_cell.length_b   1.000
_cell.length_c   1.000
_cell.angle_alpha   90.00
_cell.angle_beta   90.00
_cell.angle_gamma   90.00
#
_symmetry.space_group_name_H-M   'P 1'
#
loop_
_entity.id
_entity.type
_entity.pdbx_description
1 polymer ?
#
loop_
_entity_poly.entity_id
_entity_poly.type
_entity_poly.pdbx_seq_one_letter_code
_entity_poly.pdbx_strand_id
1 'polypeptide(L)'
;MNPVRLIIAGAVALAVTFGLFVLMHTLIAANMKEPEEGEATKIADIHMPEAKIETRFETEKPEKPEEPDEPPPEMPQPEFETPDVSPDAINMGAPKVQANLNVAGVGGFSSDGEYLPIVKVQPQYPRRALSRGIEGYVIVEFTVTKSGAVSNPVVVEHVPEGSTIFAKAAMKAALKFKYKPRVIDGEPIEVPGVRNKISFAIAQ
;
A
#
# COMPACT_ATOMS: atom_id res chain seq x y z
N MET A 1 -52.12 40.87 20.40
CA MET A 1 -50.71 40.46 20.66
C MET A 1 -50.26 41.17 21.93
N ASN A 2 -49.81 40.44 22.95
CA ASN A 2 -49.48 41.04 24.26
C ASN A 2 -48.04 41.56 24.21
N PRO A 3 -47.81 42.90 24.14
CA PRO A 3 -46.47 43.47 23.94
C PRO A 3 -45.51 43.14 25.09
N VAL A 4 -46.05 42.97 26.31
CA VAL A 4 -45.32 42.56 27.51
C VAL A 4 -44.61 41.21 27.32
N ARG A 5 -45.27 40.24 26.68
CA ARG A 5 -44.68 38.91 26.41
C ARG A 5 -43.53 38.99 25.41
N LEU A 6 -43.62 39.92 24.45
CA LEU A 6 -42.62 40.12 23.40
C LEU A 6 -41.35 40.78 23.95
N ILE A 7 -41.51 41.74 24.86
CA ILE A 7 -40.39 42.38 25.56
C ILE A 7 -39.67 41.39 26.49
N ILE A 8 -40.43 40.58 27.25
CA ILE A 8 -39.84 39.55 28.12
C ILE A 8 -39.10 38.49 27.30
N ALA A 9 -39.69 38.02 26.19
CA ALA A 9 -39.03 37.06 25.30
C ALA A 9 -37.75 37.64 24.66
N GLY A 10 -37.77 38.91 24.25
CA GLY A 10 -36.59 39.60 23.72
C GLY A 10 -35.47 39.74 24.74
N ALA A 11 -35.80 40.09 25.99
CA ALA A 11 -34.83 40.20 27.07
C ALA A 11 -34.19 38.84 27.42
N VAL A 12 -34.99 37.77 27.47
CA VAL A 12 -34.49 36.41 27.72
C VAL A 12 -33.59 35.93 26.57
N ALA A 13 -33.97 36.20 25.31
CA ALA A 13 -33.15 35.84 24.16
C ALA A 13 -31.80 36.58 24.17
N LEU A 14 -31.79 37.88 24.51
CA LEU A 14 -30.55 38.66 24.66
C LEU A 14 -29.66 38.11 25.78
N ALA A 15 -30.24 37.73 26.92
CA ALA A 15 -29.47 37.16 28.03
C ALA A 15 -28.84 35.81 27.66
N VAL A 16 -29.58 34.94 26.97
CA VAL A 16 -29.09 33.61 26.55
C VAL A 16 -27.99 33.74 25.49
N THR A 17 -28.17 34.63 24.50
CA THR A 17 -27.16 34.86 23.45
C THR A 17 -25.88 35.47 24.03
N PHE A 18 -25.99 36.45 24.93
CA PHE A 18 -24.83 37.01 25.61
C PHE A 18 -24.13 35.99 26.52
N GLY A 19 -24.89 35.16 27.23
CA GLY A 19 -24.34 34.08 28.05
C GLY A 19 -23.56 33.04 27.25
N LEU A 20 -24.09 32.60 26.10
CA LEU A 20 -23.38 31.69 25.19
C LEU A 20 -22.11 32.34 24.61
N PHE A 21 -22.16 33.62 24.28
CA PHE A 21 -21.01 34.35 23.77
C PHE A 21 -19.88 34.45 24.81
N VAL A 22 -20.22 34.78 26.06
CA VAL A 22 -19.25 34.81 27.16
C VAL A 22 -18.68 33.41 27.43
N LEU A 23 -19.52 32.37 27.42
CA LEU A 23 -19.08 30.98 27.60
C LEU A 23 -18.11 30.53 26.51
N MET A 24 -18.37 30.87 25.24
CA MET A 24 -17.42 30.60 24.16
C MET A 24 -16.11 31.34 24.38
N HIS A 25 -16.17 32.62 24.78
CA HIS A 25 -14.97 33.41 25.03
C HIS A 25 -14.11 32.84 26.17
N THR A 26 -14.73 32.40 27.28
CA THR A 26 -13.98 31.82 28.41
C THR A 26 -13.36 30.47 28.06
N LEU A 27 -14.02 29.63 27.26
CA LEU A 27 -13.46 28.36 26.81
C LEU A 27 -12.28 28.54 25.84
N ILE A 28 -12.34 29.54 24.96
CA ILE A 28 -11.22 29.88 24.08
C ILE A 28 -10.02 30.36 24.93
N ALA A 29 -10.25 31.25 25.89
CA ALA A 29 -9.18 31.76 26.75
C ALA A 29 -8.57 30.67 27.66
N ALA A 30 -9.39 29.75 28.16
CA ALA A 30 -8.92 28.64 29.00
C ALA A 30 -8.07 27.61 28.25
N ASN A 31 -8.23 27.49 26.93
CA ASN A 31 -7.52 26.52 26.11
C ASN A 31 -6.27 27.08 25.41
N MET A 32 -5.96 28.37 25.59
CA MET A 32 -4.73 29.01 25.10
C MET A 32 -3.61 28.95 26.15
N LYS A 33 -3.41 27.79 26.77
CA LYS A 33 -2.14 27.53 27.46
C LYS A 33 -1.18 27.04 26.38
N GLU A 34 -0.42 27.97 25.82
CA GLU A 34 0.74 27.63 25.00
C GLU A 34 1.58 26.62 25.77
N PRO A 35 2.02 25.51 25.16
CA PRO A 35 2.97 24.64 25.82
C PRO A 35 4.17 25.50 26.20
N GLU A 36 4.57 25.49 27.47
CA GLU A 36 5.84 26.11 27.82
C GLU A 36 6.89 25.54 26.86
N GLU A 37 7.54 26.43 26.12
CA GLU A 37 8.72 26.10 25.33
C GLU A 37 9.73 25.52 26.33
N GLY A 38 9.65 24.20 26.52
CA GLY A 38 10.55 23.46 27.37
C GLY A 38 11.95 23.81 26.89
N GLU A 39 12.76 24.30 27.81
CA GLU A 39 14.13 24.76 27.57
C GLU A 39 14.77 23.93 26.47
N ALA A 40 15.11 24.59 25.36
CA ALA A 40 15.80 23.97 24.25
C ALA A 40 16.96 23.17 24.82
N THR A 41 16.80 21.84 24.88
CA THR A 41 17.83 20.95 25.38
C THR A 41 19.00 21.18 24.45
N LYS A 42 20.04 21.85 24.96
CA LYS A 42 21.27 22.14 24.21
C LYS A 42 21.86 20.80 23.86
N ILE A 43 21.56 20.34 22.65
CA ILE A 43 22.15 19.16 22.06
C ILE A 43 23.65 19.47 22.03
N ALA A 44 24.45 18.69 22.76
CA ALA A 44 25.89 18.87 22.80
C ALA A 44 26.45 18.87 21.38
N ASP A 45 27.43 19.72 21.12
CA ASP A 45 28.07 19.87 19.82
C ASP A 45 28.62 18.52 19.36
N ILE A 46 27.96 17.90 18.38
CA ILE A 46 28.35 16.60 17.85
C ILE A 46 29.53 16.88 16.92
N HIS A 47 30.74 16.80 17.47
CA HIS A 47 31.96 16.87 16.70
C HIS A 47 32.02 15.67 15.74
N MET A 48 31.60 15.89 14.50
CA MET A 48 31.71 14.92 13.44
C MET A 48 33.16 14.96 12.94
N PRO A 49 34.01 13.96 13.26
CA PRO A 49 35.36 13.92 12.74
C PRO A 49 35.28 13.86 11.21
N GLU A 50 36.19 14.55 10.53
CA GLU A 50 36.28 14.53 9.07
C GLU A 50 36.44 13.08 8.60
N ALA A 51 35.35 12.49 8.09
CA ALA A 51 35.40 11.21 7.44
C ALA A 51 36.15 11.41 6.12
N LYS A 52 37.44 11.05 6.11
CA LYS A 52 38.18 10.85 4.86
C LYS A 52 37.47 9.73 4.12
N ILE A 53 36.66 10.09 3.13
CA ILE A 53 36.06 9.15 2.19
C ILE A 53 37.21 8.65 1.33
N GLU A 54 37.92 7.63 1.80
CA GLU A 54 38.86 6.88 0.96
C GLU A 54 38.03 6.17 -0.10
N THR A 55 37.93 6.83 -1.24
CA THR A 55 37.27 6.28 -2.40
C THR A 55 38.24 5.26 -2.99
N ARG A 56 38.13 4.00 -2.52
CA ARG A 56 38.84 2.87 -3.13
C ARG A 56 38.24 2.62 -4.52
N PHE A 57 38.66 3.42 -5.49
CA PHE A 57 38.33 3.24 -6.90
C PHE A 57 39.15 2.10 -7.54
N GLU A 58 40.19 1.61 -6.88
CA GLU A 58 40.90 0.38 -7.28
C GLU A 58 40.13 -0.88 -6.86
N THR A 59 39.04 -1.15 -7.56
CA THR A 59 38.84 -2.54 -8.00
C THR A 59 38.86 -2.42 -9.52
N GLU A 60 40.02 -2.73 -10.13
CA GLU A 60 40.09 -2.82 -11.59
C GLU A 60 38.92 -3.68 -12.04
N LYS A 61 38.10 -3.11 -12.93
CA LYS A 61 36.98 -3.84 -13.51
C LYS A 61 37.56 -5.15 -14.05
N PRO A 62 37.02 -6.32 -13.67
CA PRO A 62 37.54 -7.59 -14.15
C PRO A 62 37.71 -7.52 -15.67
N GLU A 63 38.89 -7.89 -16.17
CA GLU A 63 39.13 -7.94 -17.60
C GLU A 63 38.00 -8.78 -18.21
N LYS A 64 37.35 -8.21 -19.22
CA LYS A 64 36.27 -8.90 -19.93
C LYS A 64 36.86 -10.22 -20.42
N PRO A 65 36.29 -11.39 -20.05
CA PRO A 65 36.75 -12.66 -20.56
C PRO A 65 36.90 -12.57 -22.08
N GLU A 66 38.01 -13.07 -22.62
CA GLU A 66 38.21 -13.15 -24.06
C GLU A 66 36.96 -13.77 -24.69
N GLU A 67 36.37 -13.09 -25.67
CA GLU A 67 35.23 -13.62 -26.39
C GLU A 67 35.67 -14.95 -27.02
N PRO A 68 34.97 -16.06 -26.80
CA PRO A 68 35.35 -17.32 -27.42
C PRO A 68 35.40 -17.16 -28.94
N ASP A 69 36.60 -17.30 -29.52
CA ASP A 69 36.86 -17.13 -30.96
C ASP A 69 36.21 -18.23 -31.82
N GLU A 70 35.60 -19.24 -31.20
CA GLU A 70 34.96 -20.32 -31.91
C GLU A 70 33.44 -20.11 -31.93
N PRO A 71 32.83 -19.96 -33.13
CA PRO A 71 31.38 -20.05 -33.20
C PRO A 71 30.96 -21.38 -32.57
N PRO A 72 29.90 -21.41 -31.75
CA PRO A 72 29.44 -22.63 -31.13
C PRO A 72 29.32 -23.73 -32.19
N PRO A 73 29.81 -24.95 -31.92
CA PRO A 73 29.72 -26.04 -32.88
C PRO A 73 28.27 -26.17 -33.34
N GLU A 74 28.07 -26.28 -34.66
CA GLU A 74 26.73 -26.40 -35.23
C GLU A 74 26.03 -27.59 -34.58
N MET A 75 24.96 -27.31 -33.82
CA MET A 75 24.16 -28.36 -33.23
C MET A 75 23.62 -29.24 -34.36
N PRO A 76 23.67 -30.58 -34.25
CA PRO A 76 23.00 -31.43 -35.22
C PRO A 76 21.51 -31.07 -35.22
N GLN A 77 21.02 -30.63 -36.37
CA GLN A 77 19.60 -30.31 -36.53
C GLN A 77 18.80 -31.60 -36.33
N PRO A 78 17.79 -31.63 -35.45
CA PRO A 78 16.92 -32.80 -35.34
C PRO A 78 16.25 -33.06 -36.70
N GLU A 79 16.47 -34.24 -37.27
CA GLU A 79 15.70 -34.70 -38.44
C GLU A 79 14.26 -34.94 -37.98
N PHE A 80 13.36 -34.04 -38.36
CA PHE A 80 11.94 -34.24 -38.16
C PHE A 80 11.46 -35.27 -39.19
N GLU A 81 11.23 -36.51 -38.74
CA GLU A 81 10.44 -37.47 -39.50
C GLU A 81 9.04 -36.89 -39.68
N THR A 82 8.72 -36.46 -40.91
CA THR A 82 7.36 -36.05 -41.26
C THR A 82 6.44 -37.26 -41.16
N PRO A 83 5.39 -37.23 -40.33
CA PRO A 83 4.38 -38.27 -40.35
C PRO A 83 3.71 -38.29 -41.72
N ASP A 84 3.65 -39.47 -42.35
CA ASP A 84 2.92 -39.67 -43.61
C ASP A 84 1.43 -39.39 -43.38
N VAL A 85 0.99 -38.20 -43.80
CA VAL A 85 -0.40 -37.77 -43.66
C VAL A 85 -1.18 -38.36 -44.84
N SER A 86 -1.57 -39.62 -44.72
CA SER A 86 -2.58 -40.21 -45.62
C SER A 86 -3.86 -39.36 -45.56
N PRO A 87 -4.38 -38.86 -46.71
CA PRO A 87 -5.45 -37.87 -46.75
C PRO A 87 -6.86 -38.40 -46.41
N ASP A 88 -6.97 -39.63 -45.89
CA ASP A 88 -8.25 -40.30 -45.69
C ASP A 88 -8.53 -40.74 -44.24
N ALA A 89 -7.75 -40.27 -43.28
CA ALA A 89 -8.06 -40.46 -41.87
C ALA A 89 -8.08 -39.12 -41.13
N ILE A 90 -9.27 -38.79 -40.63
CA ILE A 90 -9.61 -37.76 -39.63
C ILE A 90 -10.27 -36.52 -40.23
N ASN A 91 -11.57 -36.68 -40.45
CA ASN A 91 -12.56 -35.62 -40.55
C ASN A 91 -12.74 -34.96 -39.16
N MET A 92 -11.76 -34.18 -38.70
CA MET A 92 -11.98 -33.23 -37.62
C MET A 92 -12.09 -31.85 -38.23
N GLY A 93 -13.33 -31.43 -38.50
CA GLY A 93 -13.62 -30.06 -38.85
C GLY A 93 -13.03 -29.12 -37.81
N ALA A 94 -12.02 -28.34 -38.22
CA ALA A 94 -11.52 -27.24 -37.40
C ALA A 94 -12.71 -26.32 -37.05
N PRO A 95 -12.90 -25.94 -35.78
CA PRO A 95 -13.89 -24.94 -35.45
C PRO A 95 -13.44 -23.66 -36.14
N LYS A 96 -14.15 -23.29 -37.22
CA LYS A 96 -13.97 -21.98 -37.85
C LYS A 96 -14.48 -20.95 -36.87
N VAL A 97 -13.58 -20.46 -36.02
CA VAL A 97 -13.82 -19.29 -35.19
C VAL A 97 -14.04 -18.14 -36.17
N GLN A 98 -15.30 -17.83 -36.44
CA GLN A 98 -15.65 -16.58 -37.09
C GLN A 98 -15.23 -15.48 -36.13
N ALA A 99 -14.24 -14.69 -36.54
CA ALA A 99 -13.78 -13.49 -35.85
C ALA A 99 -14.81 -12.37 -35.99
N ASN A 100 -16.07 -12.68 -35.65
CA ASN A 100 -17.10 -11.70 -35.33
C ASN A 100 -17.13 -11.54 -33.81
N LEU A 101 -15.96 -11.35 -33.19
CA LEU A 101 -15.92 -10.69 -31.90
C LEU A 101 -16.26 -9.24 -32.19
N ASN A 102 -17.53 -8.89 -32.03
CA ASN A 102 -17.96 -7.52 -31.83
C ASN A 102 -17.32 -7.04 -30.53
N VAL A 103 -16.07 -6.63 -30.62
CA VAL A 103 -15.36 -5.82 -29.64
C VAL A 103 -15.87 -4.37 -29.80
N ALA A 104 -17.18 -4.21 -29.77
CA ALA A 104 -17.88 -2.95 -29.64
C ALA A 104 -18.27 -2.76 -28.16
N GLY A 105 -17.28 -2.90 -27.30
CA GLY A 105 -17.34 -2.70 -25.85
C GLY A 105 -16.03 -2.13 -25.28
N VAL A 106 -15.08 -1.77 -26.15
CA VAL A 106 -13.85 -1.04 -25.79
C VAL A 106 -14.25 0.40 -25.52
N GLY A 107 -14.69 0.61 -24.28
CA GLY A 107 -15.24 1.87 -23.80
C GLY A 107 -16.02 1.74 -22.48
N GLY A 108 -16.32 0.51 -22.03
CA GLY A 108 -17.16 0.27 -20.85
C GLY A 108 -16.50 -0.43 -19.65
N PHE A 109 -15.17 -0.61 -19.63
CA PHE A 109 -14.50 -1.26 -18.47
C PHE A 109 -14.34 -0.36 -17.24
N SER A 110 -15.06 0.76 -17.18
CA SER A 110 -15.44 1.36 -15.90
C SER A 110 -16.64 0.59 -15.32
N SER A 111 -16.48 -0.74 -15.19
CA SER A 111 -17.24 -1.48 -14.19
C SER A 111 -16.86 -0.84 -12.86
N ASP A 112 -17.85 -0.41 -12.09
CA ASP A 112 -17.69 0.11 -10.72
C ASP A 112 -16.70 -0.78 -9.95
N GLY A 113 -15.45 -0.37 -9.98
CA GLY A 113 -14.35 -1.32 -9.91
C GLY A 113 -14.09 -1.68 -8.48
N GLU A 114 -14.32 -2.92 -8.11
CA GLU A 114 -13.80 -3.46 -6.86
C GLU A 114 -12.26 -3.24 -6.82
N TYR A 115 -11.72 -2.96 -5.64
CA TYR A 115 -10.31 -2.62 -5.50
C TYR A 115 -9.45 -3.87 -5.78
N LEU A 116 -8.42 -3.72 -6.61
CA LEU A 116 -7.53 -4.82 -7.01
C LEU A 116 -6.11 -4.58 -6.51
N PRO A 117 -5.43 -5.58 -5.90
CA PRO A 117 -4.04 -5.44 -5.52
C PRO A 117 -3.14 -5.43 -6.77
N ILE A 118 -2.25 -4.44 -6.87
CA ILE A 118 -1.26 -4.35 -7.94
C ILE A 118 0.09 -4.86 -7.44
N VAL A 119 0.53 -4.37 -6.28
CA VAL A 119 1.82 -4.76 -5.68
C VAL A 119 1.61 -5.16 -4.23
N LYS A 120 2.00 -6.38 -3.90
CA LYS A 120 2.07 -6.89 -2.53
C LYS A 120 3.53 -7.15 -2.16
N VAL A 121 4.04 -6.37 -1.23
CA VAL A 121 5.44 -6.48 -0.77
C VAL A 121 5.51 -7.46 0.40
N GLN A 122 6.37 -8.47 0.31
CA GLN A 122 6.54 -9.37 1.45
C GLN A 122 7.13 -8.62 2.66
N PRO A 123 6.63 -8.86 3.88
CA PRO A 123 7.20 -8.25 5.07
C PRO A 123 8.59 -8.81 5.36
N GLN A 124 9.44 -7.99 5.98
CA GLN A 124 10.70 -8.50 6.51
C GLN A 124 10.45 -9.32 7.78
N TYR A 125 10.99 -10.53 7.84
CA TYR A 125 10.84 -11.40 9.00
C TYR A 125 11.57 -10.81 10.23
N PRO A 126 10.90 -10.61 11.37
CA PRO A 126 11.56 -10.14 12.59
C PRO A 126 12.66 -11.10 13.05
N ARG A 127 13.91 -10.62 13.22
CA ARG A 127 15.05 -11.47 13.62
C ARG A 127 14.79 -12.30 14.87
N ARG A 128 14.11 -11.71 15.87
CA ARG A 128 13.74 -12.39 17.13
C ARG A 128 12.73 -13.53 16.95
N ALA A 129 11.88 -13.45 15.94
CA ALA A 129 10.93 -14.52 15.61
C ALA A 129 11.64 -15.60 14.79
N LEU A 130 12.47 -15.19 13.82
CA LEU A 130 13.26 -16.08 12.97
C LEU A 130 14.20 -16.97 13.80
N SER A 131 14.95 -16.38 14.74
CA SER A 131 15.88 -17.12 15.59
C SER A 131 15.20 -18.13 16.52
N ARG A 132 13.91 -17.96 16.79
CA ARG A 132 13.10 -18.82 17.66
C ARG A 132 12.20 -19.77 16.87
N GLY A 133 12.25 -19.75 15.54
CA GLY A 133 11.38 -20.57 14.71
C GLY A 133 9.89 -20.26 14.88
N ILE A 134 9.52 -19.06 15.32
CA ILE A 134 8.12 -18.71 15.58
C ILE A 134 7.52 -18.27 14.25
N GLU A 135 6.43 -18.90 13.85
CA GLU A 135 5.61 -18.57 12.68
C GLU A 135 4.27 -17.97 13.11
N GLY A 136 3.57 -17.35 12.17
CA GLY A 136 2.28 -16.75 12.46
C GLY A 136 1.71 -15.92 11.32
N TYR A 137 0.65 -15.17 11.59
CA TYR A 137 0.08 -14.25 10.63
C TYR A 137 -0.48 -13.01 11.31
N VAL A 138 -0.62 -11.94 10.54
CA VAL A 138 -1.21 -10.68 10.99
C VAL A 138 -2.24 -10.23 9.96
N ILE A 139 -3.44 -9.88 10.43
CA ILE A 139 -4.47 -9.24 9.60
C ILE A 139 -4.39 -7.74 9.84
N VAL A 140 -4.08 -7.01 8.77
CA VAL A 140 -3.99 -5.55 8.79
C VAL A 140 -5.17 -4.99 8.03
N GLU A 141 -5.86 -4.04 8.65
CA GLU A 141 -6.89 -3.21 8.03
C GLU A 141 -6.29 -1.86 7.65
N PHE A 142 -6.60 -1.35 6.46
CA PHE A 142 -6.09 -0.07 6.01
C PHE A 142 -7.03 0.61 5.00
N THR A 143 -6.74 1.86 4.70
CA THR A 143 -7.49 2.66 3.71
C THR A 143 -6.69 2.75 2.41
N VAL A 144 -7.33 2.43 1.28
CA VAL A 144 -6.76 2.67 -0.05
C VAL A 144 -7.15 4.07 -0.49
N THR A 145 -6.15 4.92 -0.70
CA THR A 145 -6.34 6.32 -1.16
C THR A 145 -6.69 6.38 -2.64
N LYS A 146 -7.14 7.55 -3.12
CA LYS A 146 -7.42 7.80 -4.55
C LYS A 146 -6.22 7.57 -5.48
N SER A 147 -5.00 7.63 -4.92
CA SER A 147 -3.75 7.37 -5.65
C SER A 147 -3.42 5.87 -5.75
N GLY A 148 -4.18 5.00 -5.07
CA GLY A 148 -3.86 3.58 -4.94
C GLY A 148 -2.80 3.27 -3.87
N ALA A 149 -2.29 4.27 -3.15
CA ALA A 149 -1.43 4.07 -1.99
C ALA A 149 -2.26 3.68 -0.75
N VAL A 150 -1.65 2.90 0.13
CA VAL A 150 -2.23 2.51 1.41
C VAL A 150 -1.92 3.55 2.49
N SER A 151 -2.93 3.91 3.29
CA SER A 151 -2.84 4.82 4.44
C SER A 151 -3.50 4.24 5.69
N ASN A 152 -3.07 4.72 6.86
CA ASN A 152 -3.59 4.37 8.18
C ASN A 152 -3.74 2.85 8.43
N PRO A 153 -2.65 2.05 8.32
CA PRO A 153 -2.72 0.64 8.63
C PRO A 153 -2.89 0.39 10.14
N VAL A 154 -3.87 -0.43 10.48
CA VAL A 154 -4.18 -0.86 11.85
C VAL A 154 -4.19 -2.38 11.90
N VAL A 155 -3.61 -2.96 12.95
CA VAL A 155 -3.63 -4.41 13.16
C VAL A 155 -4.95 -4.80 13.82
N VAL A 156 -5.73 -5.66 13.15
CA VAL A 156 -7.00 -6.17 13.68
C VAL A 156 -6.79 -7.48 14.43
N GLU A 157 -5.97 -8.36 13.89
CA GLU A 157 -5.71 -9.69 14.45
C GLU A 157 -4.24 -10.06 14.24
N HIS A 158 -3.65 -10.78 15.19
CA HIS A 158 -2.30 -11.31 15.07
C HIS A 158 -2.16 -12.62 15.83
N VAL A 159 -1.40 -13.54 15.24
CA VAL A 159 -1.04 -14.83 15.80
C VAL A 159 0.49 -14.93 15.81
N PRO A 160 1.12 -15.37 16.91
CA PRO A 160 0.53 -15.85 18.18
C PRO A 160 -0.08 -14.73 19.04
N GLU A 161 -1.19 -15.05 19.72
CA GLU A 161 -1.88 -14.12 20.61
C GLU A 161 -0.96 -13.67 21.76
N GLY A 162 -1.04 -12.38 22.13
CA GLY A 162 -0.21 -11.79 23.20
C GLY A 162 1.20 -11.38 22.77
N SER A 163 1.59 -11.58 21.50
CA SER A 163 2.88 -11.13 20.97
C SER A 163 2.74 -10.19 19.78
N THR A 164 3.20 -8.95 19.92
CA THR A 164 3.20 -7.95 18.83
C THR A 164 4.43 -8.04 17.91
N ILE A 165 5.13 -9.19 17.92
CA ILE A 165 6.43 -9.35 17.25
C ILE A 165 6.36 -9.13 15.74
N PHE A 166 5.23 -9.53 15.12
CA PHE A 166 4.97 -9.40 13.69
C PHE A 166 4.24 -8.12 13.31
N ALA A 167 3.58 -7.45 14.27
CA ALA A 167 2.73 -6.29 14.02
C ALA A 167 3.48 -5.16 13.32
N LYS A 168 4.67 -4.80 13.82
CA LYS A 168 5.50 -3.73 13.23
C LYS A 168 5.95 -4.05 11.80
N ALA A 169 6.35 -5.29 11.55
CA ALA A 169 6.79 -5.74 10.22
C ALA A 169 5.62 -5.75 9.22
N ALA A 170 4.45 -6.23 9.65
CA ALA A 170 3.23 -6.27 8.87
C ALA A 170 2.76 -4.85 8.49
N MET A 171 2.70 -3.91 9.44
CA MET A 171 2.33 -2.52 9.16
C MET A 171 3.29 -1.86 8.15
N LYS A 172 4.60 -2.06 8.31
CA LYS A 172 5.61 -1.52 7.40
C LYS A 172 5.48 -2.08 5.98
N ALA A 173 5.08 -3.34 5.84
CA ALA A 173 4.82 -3.96 4.55
C ALA A 173 3.53 -3.43 3.92
N ALA A 174 2.45 -3.32 4.71
CA ALA A 174 1.16 -2.80 4.26
C ALA A 174 1.26 -1.39 3.67
N LEU A 175 2.07 -0.51 4.25
CA LEU A 175 2.33 0.84 3.72
C LEU A 175 2.95 0.84 2.31
N LYS A 176 3.61 -0.24 1.91
CA LYS A 176 4.25 -0.38 0.60
C LYS A 176 3.33 -1.05 -0.43
N PHE A 177 2.13 -1.46 -0.04
CA PHE A 177 1.20 -2.06 -0.99
C PHE A 177 0.66 -0.99 -1.94
N LYS A 178 0.36 -1.45 -3.15
CA LYS A 178 -0.29 -0.64 -4.19
C LYS A 178 -1.54 -1.34 -4.64
N TYR A 179 -2.62 -0.59 -4.68
CA TYR A 179 -3.95 -1.04 -5.09
C TYR A 179 -4.45 -0.17 -6.23
N LYS A 180 -5.31 -0.74 -7.07
CA LYS A 180 -6.15 0.03 -7.97
C LYS A 180 -7.31 0.60 -7.13
N PRO A 181 -7.45 1.92 -7.01
CA PRO A 181 -8.56 2.51 -6.27
C PRO A 181 -9.89 2.18 -6.97
N ARG A 182 -10.97 2.19 -6.20
CA ARG A 182 -12.32 2.06 -6.75
C ARG A 182 -12.65 3.33 -7.52
N VAL A 183 -13.21 3.17 -8.71
CA VAL A 183 -13.68 4.27 -9.55
C VAL A 183 -15.20 4.17 -9.62
N ILE A 184 -15.89 5.26 -9.33
CA ILE A 184 -17.34 5.42 -9.51
C ILE A 184 -17.52 6.67 -10.37
N ASP A 185 -18.29 6.57 -11.46
CA ASP A 185 -18.52 7.69 -12.40
C ASP A 185 -17.26 8.34 -12.97
N GLY A 186 -16.15 7.58 -13.07
CA GLY A 186 -14.86 8.06 -13.58
C GLY A 186 -13.96 8.74 -12.55
N GLU A 187 -14.44 8.93 -11.31
CA GLU A 187 -13.64 9.51 -10.23
C GLU A 187 -13.10 8.43 -9.27
N PRO A 188 -11.79 8.46 -8.93
CA PRO A 188 -11.24 7.56 -7.92
C PRO A 188 -11.70 7.96 -6.52
N ILE A 189 -12.24 6.99 -5.78
CA ILE A 189 -12.74 7.15 -4.41
C ILE A 189 -11.87 6.34 -3.46
N GLU A 190 -11.70 6.86 -2.24
CA GLU A 190 -10.97 6.17 -1.18
C GLU A 190 -11.81 5.03 -0.62
N VAL A 191 -11.18 3.88 -0.41
CA VAL A 191 -11.83 2.68 0.12
C VAL A 191 -11.28 2.37 1.51
N PRO A 192 -12.02 2.67 2.59
CA PRO A 192 -11.64 2.30 3.94
C PRO A 192 -11.95 0.82 4.22
N GLY A 193 -11.32 0.27 5.27
CA GLY A 193 -11.66 -1.06 5.78
C GLY A 193 -11.13 -2.24 4.97
N VAL A 194 -10.14 -2.02 4.10
CA VAL A 194 -9.53 -3.10 3.32
C VAL A 194 -8.67 -3.96 4.23
N ARG A 195 -8.98 -5.25 4.33
CA ARG A 195 -8.25 -6.20 5.17
C ARG A 195 -7.32 -7.08 4.35
N ASN A 196 -6.09 -7.26 4.83
CA ASN A 196 -5.14 -8.17 4.24
C ASN A 196 -4.47 -9.06 5.29
N LYS A 197 -4.48 -10.36 5.04
CA LYS A 197 -3.76 -11.36 5.85
C LYS A 197 -2.33 -11.50 5.32
N ILE A 198 -1.37 -11.21 6.19
CA ILE A 198 0.06 -11.34 5.94
C ILE A 198 0.59 -12.52 6.75
N SER A 199 1.06 -13.57 6.07
CA SER A 199 1.63 -14.76 6.70
C SER A 199 3.15 -14.65 6.84
N PHE A 200 3.66 -15.08 7.99
CA PHE A 200 5.08 -15.22 8.30
C PHE A 200 5.36 -16.73 8.48
N ALA A 201 5.92 -17.33 7.44
CA ALA A 201 6.39 -18.71 7.44
C ALA A 201 7.89 -18.74 7.13
N ILE A 202 8.59 -19.69 7.72
CA ILE A 202 10.01 -19.91 7.48
C ILE A 202 10.11 -20.96 6.38
N ALA A 203 10.80 -20.61 5.28
CA ALA A 203 11.08 -21.60 4.25
C ALA A 203 12.00 -22.68 4.84
N GLN A 204 11.55 -23.94 4.77
CA GLN A 204 12.33 -25.11 5.16
C GLN A 204 13.45 -25.39 4.17
#